data_AF-A0A939WCM3-F1
#
_entry.id   AF-A0A939WCM3-F1
#
_cell.length_a   1.000
_cell.length_b   1.000
_cell.length_c   1.000
_cell.angle_alpha   90.00
_cell.angle_beta   90.00
_cell.angle_gamma   90.00
#
_symmetry.space_group_name_H-M   'P 1'
#
loop_
_entity.id
_entity.type
_entity.pdbx_description
1 polymer ?
#
loop_
_entity_poly.entity_id
_entity_poly.type
_entity_poly.pdbx_seq_one_letter_code
_entity_poly.pdbx_strand_id
1 'polypeptide(L)'
;MGGLESDTIGGFNSMIAKQKKEDGECYVTTVLFDSRVETLHDRVKLSEIAEMTDKDYYVRGSTALLDAIGSTIKHISGIHKYVREEDVPANTIFVITTDGMENSSREYSADKVKKMIEKKKAKGWEFIFLGANIDAVSTAKSFGISEERAVNYHCDRQGLAMNFSGVAKAIGSMRACGKMDDSWRAEIDEDFESRS
;
A
#
# COMPACT_ATOMS: atom_id res chain seq x y z
N MET A 1 -1.33 10.92 9.57
CA MET A 1 -2.81 10.91 9.45
C MET A 1 -3.44 11.23 10.80
N GLY A 2 -2.88 12.18 11.56
CA GLY A 2 -3.29 12.40 12.95
C GLY A 2 -4.71 12.92 13.05
N GLY A 3 -5.53 12.30 13.92
CA GLY A 3 -6.95 12.62 14.06
C GLY A 3 -7.87 11.91 13.06
N LEU A 4 -7.33 11.06 12.19
CA LEU A 4 -8.07 10.22 11.22
C LEU A 4 -7.86 8.73 11.47
N GLU A 5 -7.40 8.34 12.66
CA GLU A 5 -7.09 6.95 13.01
C GLU A 5 -8.31 6.04 12.81
N SER A 6 -9.46 6.44 13.33
CA SER A 6 -10.72 5.71 13.18
C SER A 6 -11.15 5.58 11.71
N ASP A 7 -10.93 6.62 10.91
CA ASP A 7 -11.28 6.60 9.48
C ASP A 7 -10.33 5.68 8.69
N THR A 8 -9.03 5.69 9.00
CA THR A 8 -8.04 4.77 8.42
C THR A 8 -8.32 3.32 8.79
N ILE A 9 -8.59 3.03 10.07
CA ILE A 9 -8.96 1.69 10.55
C ILE A 9 -10.24 1.21 9.85
N GLY A 10 -11.28 2.05 9.83
CA GLY A 10 -12.56 1.73 9.20
C GLY A 10 -12.43 1.48 7.69
N GLY A 11 -11.62 2.28 7.01
CA GLY A 11 -11.32 2.11 5.59
C GLY A 11 -10.57 0.81 5.30
N PHE A 12 -9.53 0.50 6.07
CA PHE A 12 -8.79 -0.76 5.96
C PHE A 12 -9.70 -1.97 6.19
N ASN A 13 -10.48 -1.97 7.29
CA ASN A 13 -11.38 -3.08 7.62
C ASN A 13 -12.46 -3.26 6.54
N SER A 14 -13.01 -2.17 6.01
CA SER A 14 -13.98 -2.21 4.91
C SER A 14 -13.38 -2.79 3.63
N MET A 15 -12.14 -2.41 3.29
CA MET A 15 -11.42 -2.96 2.15
C MET A 15 -11.21 -4.47 2.33
N ILE A 16 -10.69 -4.91 3.48
CA ILE A 16 -10.50 -6.33 3.79
C ILE A 16 -11.82 -7.11 3.69
N ALA A 17 -12.92 -6.57 4.26
CA ALA A 17 -14.23 -7.20 4.21
C ALA A 17 -14.78 -7.33 2.78
N LYS A 18 -14.53 -6.35 1.90
CA LYS A 18 -14.84 -6.46 0.47
C LYS A 18 -14.01 -7.56 -0.18
N GLN A 19 -12.70 -7.56 0.03
CA GLN A 19 -11.80 -8.55 -0.57
C GLN A 19 -12.07 -9.98 -0.11
N LYS A 20 -12.57 -10.19 1.13
CA LYS A 20 -12.97 -11.50 1.64
C LYS A 20 -14.13 -12.13 0.86
N LYS A 21 -14.90 -11.33 0.11
CA LYS A 21 -16.03 -11.79 -0.72
C LYS A 21 -15.61 -12.13 -2.15
N GLU A 22 -14.40 -11.76 -2.55
CA GLU A 22 -13.86 -12.05 -3.87
C GLU A 22 -13.29 -13.47 -3.93
N ASP A 23 -13.43 -14.12 -5.08
CA ASP A 23 -12.90 -15.47 -5.29
C ASP A 23 -11.35 -15.47 -5.31
N GLY A 24 -10.79 -16.66 -5.05
CA GLY A 24 -9.35 -16.92 -5.10
C GLY A 24 -8.63 -16.77 -3.76
N GLU A 25 -7.41 -17.31 -3.71
CA GLU A 25 -6.55 -17.20 -2.53
C GLU A 25 -5.81 -15.86 -2.51
N CYS A 26 -5.69 -15.28 -1.32
CA CYS A 26 -4.94 -14.05 -1.11
C CYS A 26 -4.30 -14.06 0.27
N TYR A 27 -3.07 -13.59 0.30
CA TYR A 27 -2.31 -13.39 1.52
C TYR A 27 -2.06 -11.90 1.70
N VAL A 28 -2.23 -11.42 2.93
CA VAL A 28 -2.07 -10.01 3.26
C VAL A 28 -0.87 -9.86 4.19
N THR A 29 0.00 -8.92 3.82
CA THR A 29 1.02 -8.39 4.73
C THR A 29 0.66 -6.94 5.02
N THR A 30 0.52 -6.60 6.30
CA THR A 30 0.23 -5.23 6.73
C THR A 30 1.40 -4.73 7.54
N VAL A 31 2.03 -3.66 7.06
CA VAL A 31 3.17 -3.02 7.70
C VAL A 31 2.76 -1.62 8.09
N LEU A 32 2.86 -1.32 9.38
CA LEU A 32 2.67 0.00 9.95
C LEU A 32 4.03 0.66 10.09
N PHE A 33 4.09 1.96 9.86
CA PHE A 33 5.35 2.68 10.01
C PHE A 33 5.16 4.11 10.53
N ASP A 34 6.12 4.50 11.37
CA ASP A 34 6.33 5.84 11.90
C ASP A 34 7.84 6.15 11.93
N SER A 35 8.42 6.55 13.07
CA SER A 35 9.85 6.35 13.38
C SER A 35 10.34 4.90 13.30
N ARG A 36 9.43 3.94 13.40
CA ARG A 36 9.68 2.49 13.44
C ARG A 36 8.88 1.80 12.35
N VAL A 37 9.26 0.57 12.03
CA VAL A 37 8.53 -0.30 11.10
C VAL A 37 8.03 -1.49 11.90
N GLU A 38 6.73 -1.74 11.87
CA GLU A 38 6.07 -2.80 12.63
C GLU A 38 5.19 -3.63 11.68
N THR A 39 5.39 -4.96 11.65
CA THR A 39 4.57 -5.85 10.82
C THR A 39 3.39 -6.37 11.65
N LEU A 40 2.18 -5.95 11.30
CA LEU A 40 0.94 -6.37 11.97
C LEU A 40 0.47 -7.74 11.46
N HIS A 41 0.47 -7.92 10.14
CA HIS A 41 0.16 -9.18 9.49
C HIS A 41 1.33 -9.58 8.60
N ASP A 42 1.84 -10.80 8.72
CA ASP A 42 2.89 -11.34 7.85
C ASP A 42 2.34 -12.52 7.05
N ARG A 43 2.03 -12.26 5.78
CA ARG A 43 1.52 -13.25 4.82
C ARG A 43 0.36 -14.10 5.37
N VAL A 44 -0.57 -13.46 6.07
CA VAL A 44 -1.74 -14.12 6.67
C VAL A 44 -2.81 -14.30 5.60
N LYS A 45 -3.50 -15.45 5.60
CA LYS A 45 -4.61 -15.68 4.67
C LYS A 45 -5.68 -14.62 4.86
N LEU A 46 -6.22 -14.08 3.77
CA LEU A 46 -7.21 -13.01 3.83
C LEU A 46 -8.42 -13.36 4.70
N SER A 47 -8.86 -14.63 4.69
CA SER A 47 -9.97 -15.13 5.53
C SER A 47 -9.67 -15.05 7.03
N GLU A 48 -8.41 -15.08 7.42
CA GLU A 48 -7.93 -15.11 8.81
C GLU A 48 -7.53 -13.73 9.33
N ILE A 49 -7.51 -12.69 8.47
CA ILE A 49 -7.23 -11.32 8.89
C ILE A 49 -8.31 -10.84 9.85
N ALA A 50 -7.91 -10.55 11.09
CA ALA A 50 -8.76 -9.90 12.08
C ALA A 50 -8.99 -8.43 11.72
N GLU A 51 -10.06 -7.84 12.25
CA GLU A 51 -10.26 -6.40 12.13
C GLU A 51 -9.16 -5.66 12.89
N MET A 52 -8.59 -4.65 12.24
CA MET A 52 -7.66 -3.72 12.88
C MET A 52 -8.42 -2.89 13.91
N THR A 53 -7.77 -2.61 15.04
CA THR A 53 -8.32 -1.83 16.15
C THR A 53 -7.43 -0.64 16.50
N ASP A 54 -7.89 0.21 17.40
CA ASP A 54 -7.14 1.34 17.97
C ASP A 54 -5.90 0.92 18.78
N LYS A 55 -5.83 -0.35 19.19
CA LYS A 55 -4.63 -0.94 19.80
C LYS A 55 -3.55 -1.28 18.78
N ASP A 56 -3.96 -1.54 17.54
CA ASP A 56 -3.05 -1.92 16.47
C ASP A 56 -2.53 -0.69 15.72
N TYR A 57 -3.40 0.28 15.46
CA TYR A 57 -3.07 1.47 14.68
C TYR A 57 -3.27 2.77 15.47
N TYR A 58 -2.17 3.49 15.65
CA TYR A 58 -2.13 4.81 16.25
C TYR A 58 -0.97 5.60 15.65
N VAL A 59 -1.09 6.93 15.58
CA VAL A 59 -0.08 7.78 14.93
C VAL A 59 1.09 8.11 15.84
N ARG A 60 2.28 8.22 15.24
CA ARG A 60 3.45 8.87 15.84
C ARG A 60 4.08 9.83 14.83
N GLY A 61 4.78 10.87 15.30
CA GLY A 61 5.06 12.09 14.53
C GLY A 61 6.18 12.05 13.48
N SER A 62 6.64 10.90 13.02
CA SER A 62 7.74 10.78 12.04
C SER A 62 7.49 9.70 11.01
N THR A 63 8.30 9.66 9.94
CA THR A 63 8.01 8.84 8.76
C THR A 63 9.28 8.14 8.23
N ALA A 64 9.44 6.86 8.54
CA ALA A 64 10.49 5.96 8.04
C ALA A 64 9.99 5.15 6.82
N LEU A 65 9.55 5.87 5.80
CA LEU A 65 8.95 5.36 4.56
C LEU A 65 9.92 4.47 3.76
N LEU A 66 11.16 4.91 3.57
CA LEU A 66 12.16 4.16 2.81
C LEU A 66 12.52 2.84 3.51
N ASP A 67 12.65 2.87 4.83
CA ASP A 67 12.90 1.66 5.61
C ASP A 67 11.70 0.72 5.56
N ALA A 68 10.46 1.23 5.66
CA ALA A 68 9.25 0.43 5.52
C ALA A 68 9.16 -0.26 4.16
N ILE A 69 9.37 0.47 3.05
CA ILE A 69 9.35 -0.11 1.69
C ILE A 69 10.49 -1.12 1.52
N GLY A 70 11.72 -0.72 1.84
CA GLY A 70 12.92 -1.51 1.59
C GLY A 70 12.97 -2.80 2.40
N SER A 71 12.61 -2.75 3.68
CA SER A 71 12.53 -3.93 4.55
C SER A 71 11.44 -4.90 4.08
N THR A 72 10.25 -4.40 3.75
CA THR A 72 9.12 -5.23 3.31
C THR A 72 9.40 -5.91 1.98
N ILE A 73 9.97 -5.19 0.99
CA ILE A 73 10.37 -5.81 -0.29
C ILE A 73 11.41 -6.92 -0.04
N LYS A 74 12.39 -6.69 0.83
CA LYS A 74 13.42 -7.67 1.16
C LYS A 74 12.81 -8.92 1.81
N HIS A 75 11.90 -8.72 2.77
CA HIS A 75 11.21 -9.79 3.50
C HIS A 75 10.38 -10.67 2.56
N ILE A 76 9.41 -10.09 1.86
CA ILE A 76 8.51 -10.83 0.96
C ILE A 76 9.28 -11.46 -0.21
N SER A 77 10.28 -10.76 -0.76
CA SER A 77 11.19 -11.36 -1.75
C SER A 77 11.94 -12.56 -1.21
N GLY A 78 12.33 -12.53 0.07
CA GLY A 78 13.01 -13.62 0.72
C GLY A 78 12.10 -14.84 0.76
N ILE A 79 10.87 -14.67 1.23
CA ILE A 79 9.87 -15.74 1.29
C ILE A 79 9.66 -16.37 -0.10
N HIS A 80 9.40 -15.56 -1.14
CA HIS A 80 9.16 -16.04 -2.51
C HIS A 80 10.33 -16.83 -3.10
N LYS A 81 11.55 -16.70 -2.54
CA LYS A 81 12.73 -17.46 -2.98
C LYS A 81 12.75 -18.88 -2.41
N TYR A 82 12.12 -19.10 -1.26
CA TYR A 82 12.26 -20.34 -0.49
C TYR A 82 10.97 -21.15 -0.38
N VAL A 83 9.80 -20.54 -0.59
CA VAL A 83 8.54 -21.29 -0.74
C VAL A 83 8.54 -22.05 -2.07
N ARG A 84 7.67 -23.07 -2.18
CA ARG A 84 7.52 -23.84 -3.41
C ARG A 84 6.96 -22.94 -4.52
N GLU A 85 7.24 -23.28 -5.76
CA GLU A 85 6.84 -22.46 -6.92
C GLU A 85 5.31 -22.29 -6.97
N GLU A 86 4.57 -23.35 -6.65
CA GLU A 86 3.10 -23.34 -6.54
C GLU A 86 2.56 -22.47 -5.39
N ASP A 87 3.38 -22.18 -4.38
CA ASP A 87 3.03 -21.34 -3.22
C ASP A 87 3.43 -19.87 -3.43
N VAL A 88 4.13 -19.54 -4.52
CA VAL A 88 4.43 -18.16 -4.91
C VAL A 88 3.16 -17.56 -5.49
N PRO A 89 2.67 -16.42 -4.96
CA PRO A 89 1.49 -15.76 -5.50
C PRO A 89 1.66 -15.43 -6.99
N ALA A 90 0.65 -15.78 -7.80
CA ALA A 90 0.61 -15.44 -9.22
C ALA A 90 0.71 -13.93 -9.47
N ASN A 91 0.14 -13.13 -8.55
CA ASN A 91 0.18 -11.67 -8.57
C ASN A 91 0.66 -11.16 -7.21
N THR A 92 1.49 -10.11 -7.22
CA THR A 92 1.89 -9.40 -5.99
C THR A 92 1.66 -7.91 -6.18
N ILE A 93 0.82 -7.32 -5.33
CA ILE A 93 0.54 -5.89 -5.30
C ILE A 93 1.07 -5.28 -4.01
N PHE A 94 1.80 -4.18 -4.13
CA PHE A 94 2.41 -3.46 -3.02
C PHE A 94 1.78 -2.06 -2.96
N VAL A 95 0.99 -1.80 -1.92
CA VAL A 95 0.28 -0.52 -1.75
C VAL A 95 0.98 0.28 -0.66
N ILE A 96 1.35 1.52 -0.98
CA ILE A 96 2.00 2.47 -0.08
C ILE A 96 1.05 3.63 0.13
N THR A 97 0.61 3.85 1.36
CA THR A 97 -0.21 5.00 1.72
C THR A 97 0.53 5.83 2.76
N THR A 98 0.68 7.13 2.52
CA THR A 98 1.31 8.04 3.47
C THR A 98 0.72 9.45 3.35
N ASP A 99 0.78 10.23 4.42
CA ASP A 99 0.43 11.66 4.44
C ASP A 99 1.62 12.55 4.84
N GLY A 100 2.82 11.96 4.93
CA GLY A 100 4.03 12.62 5.41
C GLY A 100 5.22 12.36 4.51
N MET A 101 6.14 13.32 4.49
CA MET A 101 7.43 13.16 3.80
C MET A 101 8.37 12.30 4.63
N GLU A 102 9.17 11.47 3.96
CA GLU A 102 10.28 10.72 4.55
C GLU A 102 11.19 11.63 5.39
N ASN A 103 11.46 11.24 6.64
CA ASN A 103 12.32 12.00 7.56
C ASN A 103 13.04 11.16 8.64
N SER A 104 12.84 9.84 8.70
CA SER A 104 13.31 9.00 9.81
C SER A 104 13.98 7.69 9.42
N SER A 105 14.02 7.35 8.12
CA SER A 105 14.69 6.15 7.62
C SER A 105 16.22 6.23 7.76
N ARG A 106 16.84 5.07 8.02
CA ARG A 106 18.28 4.95 8.29
C ARG A 106 18.96 3.82 7.51
N GLU A 107 18.24 2.82 7.04
CA GLU A 107 18.81 1.62 6.39
C GLU A 107 18.72 1.65 4.87
N TYR A 108 17.73 2.37 4.33
CA TYR A 108 17.43 2.44 2.91
C TYR A 108 17.42 3.88 2.40
N SER A 109 18.03 4.08 1.23
CA SER A 109 17.96 5.34 0.48
C SER A 109 16.94 5.25 -0.65
N ALA A 110 16.46 6.40 -1.15
CA ALA A 110 15.54 6.47 -2.28
C ALA A 110 16.09 5.71 -3.51
N ASP A 111 17.37 5.88 -3.85
CA ASP A 111 18.01 5.16 -4.96
C ASP A 111 18.03 3.64 -4.76
N LYS A 112 18.24 3.18 -3.54
CA LYS A 112 18.23 1.76 -3.20
C LYS A 112 16.82 1.19 -3.32
N VAL A 113 15.83 1.91 -2.78
CA VAL A 113 14.41 1.55 -2.89
C VAL A 113 13.97 1.50 -4.36
N LYS A 114 14.36 2.51 -5.16
CA LYS A 114 14.07 2.55 -6.59
C LYS A 114 14.57 1.32 -7.33
N LYS A 115 15.85 0.95 -7.15
CA LYS A 115 16.43 -0.25 -7.74
C LYS A 115 15.72 -1.53 -7.30
N MET A 116 15.27 -1.57 -6.04
CA MET A 116 14.52 -2.71 -5.51
C MET A 116 13.14 -2.83 -6.15
N ILE A 117 12.40 -1.72 -6.27
CA ILE A 117 11.09 -1.65 -6.93
C ILE A 117 11.21 -2.05 -8.41
N GLU A 118 12.13 -1.44 -9.17
CA GLU A 118 12.34 -1.75 -10.59
C GLU A 118 12.63 -3.25 -10.81
N LYS A 119 13.49 -3.84 -9.96
CA LYS A 119 13.77 -5.29 -10.00
C LYS A 119 12.55 -6.15 -9.71
N LYS A 120 11.60 -5.68 -8.91
CA LYS A 120 10.36 -6.39 -8.59
C LYS A 120 9.28 -6.20 -9.64
N LYS A 121 9.18 -5.02 -10.23
CA LYS A 121 8.34 -4.79 -11.42
C LYS A 121 8.73 -5.72 -12.57
N ALA A 122 10.03 -5.93 -12.80
CA ALA A 122 10.52 -6.90 -13.77
C ALA A 122 10.14 -8.36 -13.45
N LYS A 123 9.64 -8.64 -12.24
CA LYS A 123 9.10 -9.94 -11.81
C LYS A 123 7.57 -9.93 -11.65
N GLY A 124 6.89 -8.94 -12.23
CA GLY A 124 5.42 -8.85 -12.21
C GLY A 124 4.83 -8.28 -10.91
N TRP A 125 5.62 -7.63 -10.06
CA TRP A 125 5.05 -6.92 -8.91
C TRP A 125 4.49 -5.57 -9.33
N GLU A 126 3.29 -5.27 -8.87
CA GLU A 126 2.64 -3.97 -9.01
C GLU A 126 2.89 -3.12 -7.76
N PHE A 127 3.12 -1.83 -7.94
CA PHE A 127 3.32 -0.87 -6.85
C PHE A 127 2.35 0.29 -7.03
N ILE A 128 1.59 0.61 -5.98
CA ILE A 128 0.70 1.77 -5.92
C ILE A 128 1.19 2.70 -4.82
N PHE A 129 1.20 4.01 -5.09
CA PHE A 129 1.57 5.04 -4.14
C PHE A 129 0.45 6.06 -3.95
N LEU A 130 -0.08 6.18 -2.73
CA LEU A 130 -1.09 7.16 -2.36
C LEU A 130 -0.47 8.14 -1.36
N GLY A 131 -0.33 9.39 -1.78
CA GLY A 131 0.27 10.46 -0.98
C GLY A 131 -0.75 11.55 -0.64
N ALA A 132 -0.80 11.95 0.62
CA ALA A 132 -1.51 13.14 1.06
C ALA A 132 -0.50 14.23 1.46
N ASN A 133 -0.85 15.50 1.24
CA ASN A 133 -0.05 16.67 1.64
C ASN A 133 1.39 16.70 1.09
N ILE A 134 1.67 15.87 0.08
CA ILE A 134 2.96 15.76 -0.60
C ILE A 134 2.70 15.72 -2.11
N ASP A 135 3.72 15.99 -2.91
CA ASP A 135 3.68 15.66 -4.33
C ASP A 135 3.89 14.14 -4.48
N ALA A 136 2.79 13.39 -4.43
CA ALA A 136 2.78 11.94 -4.50
C ALA A 136 3.39 11.43 -5.80
N VAL A 137 3.14 12.11 -6.91
CA VAL A 137 3.63 11.74 -8.24
C VAL A 137 5.15 11.89 -8.31
N SER A 138 5.69 13.05 -7.91
CA SER A 138 7.13 13.29 -7.88
C SER A 138 7.85 12.35 -6.91
N THR A 139 7.25 12.13 -5.73
CA THR A 139 7.79 11.20 -4.71
C THR A 139 7.83 9.77 -5.24
N ALA A 140 6.71 9.28 -5.80
CA ALA A 140 6.60 7.96 -6.41
C ALA A 140 7.62 7.75 -7.54
N LYS A 141 7.80 8.77 -8.39
CA LYS A 141 8.80 8.76 -9.47
C LYS A 141 10.22 8.60 -8.96
N SER A 142 10.55 9.23 -7.83
CA SER A 142 11.86 9.06 -7.16
C SER A 142 12.10 7.61 -6.71
N PHE A 143 11.02 6.85 -6.47
CA PHE A 143 11.06 5.43 -6.11
C PHE A 143 10.87 4.49 -7.31
N GLY A 144 10.77 5.00 -8.55
CA GLY A 144 10.58 4.17 -9.75
C GLY A 144 9.14 3.67 -9.96
N ILE A 145 8.17 4.27 -9.26
CA ILE A 145 6.74 4.06 -9.46
C ILE A 145 6.28 5.09 -10.51
N SER A 146 5.48 4.64 -11.48
CA SER A 146 5.02 5.52 -12.56
C SER A 146 3.84 6.39 -12.12
N GLU A 147 3.59 7.47 -12.83
CA GLU A 147 2.54 8.43 -12.51
C GLU A 147 1.15 7.78 -12.52
N GLU A 148 0.89 6.81 -13.40
CA GLU A 148 -0.37 6.06 -13.50
C GLU A 148 -0.63 5.12 -12.30
N ARG A 149 0.36 5.01 -11.41
CA ARG A 149 0.32 4.22 -10.18
C ARG A 149 0.54 5.09 -8.94
N ALA A 150 0.48 6.41 -9.10
CA ALA A 150 0.59 7.38 -8.02
C ALA A 150 -0.63 8.32 -8.01
N VAL A 151 -1.14 8.64 -6.82
CA VAL A 151 -2.27 9.56 -6.66
C VAL A 151 -2.03 10.49 -5.48
N ASN A 152 -2.42 11.75 -5.66
CA ASN A 152 -2.60 12.68 -4.55
C ASN A 152 -4.03 12.54 -4.03
N TYR A 153 -4.20 12.68 -2.71
CA TYR A 153 -5.53 12.72 -2.12
C TYR A 153 -5.58 13.72 -0.97
N HIS A 154 -6.78 14.19 -0.65
CA HIS A 154 -7.01 15.04 0.52
C HIS A 154 -6.98 14.19 1.80
N CYS A 155 -6.15 14.58 2.76
CA CYS A 155 -6.03 13.88 4.04
C CYS A 155 -7.23 14.19 4.95
N ASP A 156 -8.41 13.71 4.58
CA ASP A 156 -9.64 13.79 5.33
C ASP A 156 -10.46 12.49 5.21
N ARG A 157 -11.60 12.43 5.90
CA ARG A 157 -12.50 11.26 5.87
C ARG A 157 -12.93 10.89 4.44
N GLN A 158 -13.23 11.87 3.60
CA GLN A 158 -13.73 11.62 2.25
C GLN A 158 -12.62 11.06 1.35
N GLY A 159 -11.45 11.69 1.35
CA GLY A 159 -10.29 11.25 0.58
C GLY A 159 -9.80 9.86 1.03
N LEU A 160 -9.79 9.57 2.34
CA LEU A 160 -9.46 8.23 2.84
C LEU A 160 -10.46 7.18 2.37
N ALA A 161 -11.77 7.48 2.41
CA ALA A 161 -12.79 6.55 1.92
C ALA A 161 -12.61 6.25 0.43
N MET A 162 -12.33 7.27 -0.39
CA MET A 162 -12.05 7.10 -1.82
C MET A 162 -10.77 6.29 -2.05
N ASN A 163 -9.70 6.55 -1.30
CA ASN A 163 -8.46 5.78 -1.37
C ASN A 163 -8.67 4.29 -1.14
N PHE A 164 -9.32 3.91 -0.03
CA PHE A 164 -9.55 2.51 0.27
C PHE A 164 -10.52 1.85 -0.73
N SER A 165 -11.47 2.61 -1.28
CA SER A 165 -12.35 2.14 -2.36
C SER A 165 -11.58 1.87 -3.65
N GLY A 166 -10.75 2.83 -4.10
CA GLY A 166 -9.93 2.71 -5.31
C GLY A 166 -8.92 1.58 -5.21
N VAL A 167 -8.25 1.43 -4.06
CA VAL A 167 -7.34 0.31 -3.79
C VAL A 167 -8.10 -1.02 -3.78
N ALA A 168 -9.29 -1.09 -3.19
CA ALA A 168 -10.11 -2.30 -3.24
C ALA A 168 -10.45 -2.70 -4.68
N LYS A 169 -10.76 -1.73 -5.55
CA LYS A 169 -11.01 -1.96 -6.98
C LYS A 169 -9.75 -2.48 -7.68
N ALA A 170 -8.60 -1.84 -7.47
CA ALA A 170 -7.32 -2.28 -8.03
C ALA A 170 -6.97 -3.73 -7.64
N ILE A 171 -7.13 -4.07 -6.37
CA ILE A 171 -6.89 -5.44 -5.87
C ILE A 171 -7.90 -6.41 -6.48
N GLY A 172 -9.19 -6.05 -6.53
CA GLY A 172 -10.25 -6.88 -7.11
C GLY A 172 -9.96 -7.25 -8.57
N SER A 173 -9.61 -6.26 -9.41
CA SER A 173 -9.25 -6.51 -10.81
C SER A 173 -8.02 -7.41 -10.95
N MET A 174 -6.97 -7.16 -10.14
CA MET A 174 -5.78 -8.01 -10.12
C MET A 174 -6.09 -9.45 -9.73
N ARG A 175 -7.01 -9.67 -8.79
CA ARG A 175 -7.44 -11.02 -8.38
C ARG A 175 -8.27 -11.70 -9.46
N ALA A 176 -9.18 -10.97 -10.10
CA ALA A 176 -10.09 -11.53 -11.08
C ALA A 176 -9.41 -11.90 -12.41
N CYS A 177 -8.48 -11.06 -12.89
CA CYS A 177 -7.91 -11.23 -14.22
C CYS A 177 -6.39 -10.99 -14.33
N GLY A 178 -5.69 -10.78 -13.20
CA GLY A 178 -4.25 -10.55 -13.19
C GLY A 178 -3.81 -9.19 -13.74
N LYS A 179 -4.76 -8.26 -13.93
CA LYS A 179 -4.49 -6.90 -14.41
C LYS A 179 -5.23 -5.88 -13.57
N MET A 180 -4.54 -4.79 -13.28
CA MET A 180 -5.12 -3.64 -12.59
C MET A 180 -5.98 -2.86 -13.59
N ASP A 181 -7.21 -2.54 -13.20
CA ASP A 181 -8.08 -1.66 -13.98
C ASP A 181 -7.56 -0.23 -13.91
N ASP A 182 -7.30 0.40 -15.06
CA ASP A 182 -6.74 1.76 -15.13
C ASP A 182 -7.67 2.83 -14.52
N SER A 183 -8.95 2.53 -14.35
CA SER A 183 -9.93 3.40 -13.69
C SER A 183 -9.97 3.28 -12.17
N TRP A 184 -9.01 2.57 -11.55
CA TRP A 184 -8.94 2.41 -10.09
C TRP A 184 -8.79 3.73 -9.33
N ARG A 185 -8.14 4.73 -9.95
CA ARG A 185 -7.85 6.03 -9.35
C ARG A 185 -8.80 7.17 -9.73
N ALA A 186 -9.70 6.94 -10.69
CA ALA A 186 -10.49 8.02 -11.30
C ALA A 186 -11.28 8.84 -10.27
N GLU A 187 -11.93 8.19 -9.31
CA GLU A 187 -12.69 8.86 -8.24
C GLU A 187 -11.78 9.62 -7.25
N ILE A 188 -10.54 9.15 -7.05
CA ILE A 188 -9.56 9.82 -6.17
C ILE A 188 -9.05 11.10 -6.85
N ASP A 189 -8.69 11.01 -8.13
CA ASP A 189 -8.22 12.15 -8.91
C ASP A 189 -9.32 13.22 -9.03
N GLU A 190 -10.57 12.84 -9.33
CA GLU A 190 -11.71 13.75 -9.41
C GLU A 190 -12.00 14.45 -8.07
N ASP A 191 -11.96 13.71 -6.96
CA ASP A 191 -12.12 14.26 -5.62
C ASP A 191 -10.98 15.25 -5.28
N PHE A 192 -9.75 14.91 -5.64
CA PHE A 192 -8.60 15.77 -5.41
C PHE A 192 -8.72 17.08 -6.20
N GLU A 193 -8.98 17.00 -7.51
CA GLU A 193 -9.09 18.16 -8.41
C GLU A 193 -10.28 19.06 -8.07
N SER A 194 -11.44 18.49 -7.71
CA SER A 194 -12.65 19.26 -7.41
C SER A 194 -12.57 20.03 -6.08
N ARG A 195 -11.65 19.68 -5.20
CA ARG A 195 -11.48 20.28 -3.87
C ARG A 195 -10.12 20.95 -3.65
N SER A 196 -9.30 21.09 -4.70
CA SER A 196 -7.97 21.73 -4.67
C SER A 196 -8.00 23.22 -5.00
#